data_AF-A0A970P4M2-F1
#
_entry.id   AF-A0A970P4M2-F1
#
_cell.length_a   1.000
_cell.length_b   1.000
_cell.length_c   1.000
_cell.angle_alpha   90.00
_cell.angle_beta   90.00
_cell.angle_gamma   90.00
#
_symmetry.space_group_name_H-M   'P 1'
#
loop_
_entity.id
_entity.type
_entity.pdbx_description
1 polymer ?
#
loop_
_entity_poly.entity_id
_entity_poly.type
_entity_poly.pdbx_seq_one_letter_code
_entity_poly.pdbx_strand_id
1 'polypeptide(L)'
;MRISISTLIILLLSFSVFGQNSVGDQSNKNSTEVIIEWNDKSPDGSIEVLNGNLTKIEIEEGAGQITGNKYKLKSSGRNRLKVKLDNININEGSGATVITVKTAEQPFSFFLRDVNKKFPVYIPEYKVVVLPGDDHRTYSEIESEISDRKLISKLRQIETEPEESFETVKNRTRNQTVPTWLGISRDIRMFEIKQGLEDSPAQTDIISPKNSSRPLTVAETNNLPVNYLFTSGRGQGVEVTVKRWLEQGVLPILHSEQTDGEINYHSTSFVSLEKLPLTQNKITGTNFMVADYYSAGHMFTEQQQQIVDHELQDFHQDTLEQTVLYYRIVAKNTGEVPRYAWYKTPRPGISTWDKTPYSFDKQSGFSMYTENKVFCISKLNGEPLPDEEIAVLLQPNETATFEFYIPHSPVSVNRAHLLSAQSFNNRYTEAVSFWEGKLKKAAHINVPEKRIDEMIRAGLLHLDLITYGNEPDGTLAPLIGVYSPIGTESSPIIQFYCSMGLHDE
;
A
#
# COMPACT_ATOMS: atom_id res chain seq x y z
N MET A 1 60.40 8.17 2.73
CA MET A 1 61.35 7.67 3.74
C MET A 1 60.52 7.22 4.95
N ARG A 2 60.38 5.89 5.13
CA ARG A 2 59.97 5.08 6.33
C ARG A 2 58.78 5.60 7.16
N ILE A 3 57.55 5.07 7.10
CA ILE A 3 56.99 3.74 7.47
C ILE A 3 57.46 3.18 8.83
N SER A 4 56.53 3.11 9.79
CA SER A 4 56.34 2.06 10.82
C SER A 4 54.92 2.26 11.38
N ILE A 5 53.89 1.44 11.13
CA ILE A 5 53.61 0.04 11.52
C ILE A 5 53.45 -0.14 13.04
N SER A 6 52.24 -0.60 13.42
CA SER A 6 51.75 -1.06 14.72
C SER A 6 51.33 0.06 15.69
N THR A 7 50.05 0.22 16.07
CA THR A 7 49.20 -0.82 16.65
C THR A 7 47.74 -0.64 16.25
N LEU A 8 47.27 -1.65 15.53
CA LEU A 8 45.90 -1.98 15.14
C LEU A 8 45.15 -2.54 16.36
N ILE A 9 43.82 -2.43 16.37
CA ILE A 9 42.80 -3.15 17.18
C ILE A 9 41.91 -2.19 18.00
N ILE A 10 40.59 -2.46 17.91
CA ILE A 10 39.43 -1.82 18.57
C ILE A 10 38.85 -0.59 17.87
N LEU A 11 38.26 -0.78 16.68
CA LEU A 11 36.93 -0.22 16.37
C LEU A 11 36.43 -0.81 15.04
N LEU A 12 35.52 -1.78 15.11
CA LEU A 12 34.63 -2.29 14.06
C LEU A 12 34.31 -3.75 14.41
N LEU A 13 33.08 -4.01 14.86
CA LEU A 13 32.31 -5.25 14.69
C LEU A 13 31.08 -5.19 15.63
N SER A 14 30.03 -4.53 15.16
CA SER A 14 28.66 -4.77 15.59
C SER A 14 27.74 -4.62 14.39
N PHE A 15 28.05 -5.38 13.33
CA PHE A 15 27.07 -5.79 12.32
C PHE A 15 26.50 -7.11 12.81
N SER A 16 25.35 -7.03 13.48
CA SER A 16 24.56 -8.19 13.86
C SER A 16 24.01 -8.83 12.59
N VAL A 17 24.41 -10.08 12.40
CA VAL A 17 23.97 -11.06 11.42
C VAL A 17 22.47 -10.95 11.11
N PHE A 18 22.12 -10.29 10.00
CA PHE A 18 20.88 -10.59 9.28
C PHE A 18 21.16 -11.79 8.40
N GLY A 19 20.50 -12.91 8.71
CA GLY A 19 20.60 -14.14 7.94
C GLY A 19 20.27 -13.89 6.48
N GLN A 20 21.24 -14.20 5.62
CA GLN A 20 21.03 -14.37 4.19
C GLN A 20 20.07 -15.55 4.01
N ASN A 21 18.80 -15.28 3.72
CA ASN A 21 17.96 -16.26 3.07
C ASN A 21 18.22 -16.14 1.56
N SER A 22 18.90 -17.16 1.04
CA SER A 22 19.18 -17.34 -0.37
C SER A 22 17.88 -17.41 -1.17
N VAL A 23 17.76 -16.51 -2.14
CA VAL A 23 16.85 -16.64 -3.28
C VAL A 23 17.35 -17.82 -4.13
N GLY A 24 16.52 -18.84 -4.28
CA GLY A 24 16.83 -20.01 -5.08
C GLY A 24 15.72 -21.05 -4.95
N ASP A 25 15.02 -21.25 -6.06
CA ASP A 25 14.03 -22.29 -6.35
C ASP A 25 14.35 -23.63 -5.64
N GLN A 26 13.71 -23.84 -4.49
CA GLN A 26 13.61 -25.14 -3.83
C GLN A 26 12.15 -25.33 -3.43
N SER A 27 11.51 -26.30 -4.06
CA SER A 27 10.29 -26.92 -3.54
C SER A 27 10.56 -27.43 -2.12
N ASN A 28 10.19 -26.64 -1.12
CA ASN A 28 10.41 -26.95 0.28
C ASN A 28 9.62 -28.21 0.67
N LYS A 29 10.32 -29.35 0.74
CA LYS A 29 9.86 -30.55 1.46
C LYS A 29 9.93 -30.32 2.98
N ASN A 30 9.18 -29.35 3.49
CA ASN A 30 9.04 -29.16 4.93
C ASN A 30 7.88 -30.02 5.44
N SER A 31 8.21 -31.07 6.19
CA SER A 31 7.19 -31.76 6.98
C SER A 31 6.85 -30.91 8.20
N THR A 32 5.58 -30.83 8.55
CA THR A 32 5.10 -30.07 9.72
C THR A 32 4.02 -30.87 10.44
N GLU A 33 3.93 -30.66 11.75
CA GLU A 33 2.94 -31.29 12.60
C GLU A 33 2.07 -30.21 13.26
N VAL A 34 0.77 -30.48 13.36
CA VAL A 34 -0.16 -29.71 14.19
C VAL A 34 -0.94 -30.65 15.10
N ILE A 35 -1.39 -30.12 16.21
CA ILE A 35 -2.25 -30.79 17.17
C ILE A 35 -3.63 -30.19 17.08
N ILE A 36 -4.65 -31.05 17.07
CA ILE A 36 -6.03 -30.66 17.28
C ILE A 36 -6.49 -31.35 18.56
N GLU A 37 -6.86 -30.57 19.56
CA GLU A 37 -7.30 -31.07 20.86
C GLU A 37 -8.74 -30.65 21.12
N TRP A 38 -9.57 -31.64 21.48
CA TRP A 38 -10.95 -31.45 21.91
C TRP A 38 -11.06 -31.71 23.40
N ASN A 39 -11.81 -30.85 24.10
CA ASN A 39 -12.17 -31.04 25.49
C ASN A 39 -13.62 -31.54 25.63
N ASP A 40 -13.81 -32.64 26.35
CA ASP A 40 -15.12 -33.30 26.60
C ASP A 40 -15.95 -33.56 25.33
N LYS A 41 -15.29 -33.85 24.20
CA LYS A 41 -15.94 -34.18 22.93
C LYS A 41 -15.24 -35.38 22.30
N SER A 42 -16.03 -36.27 21.70
CA SER A 42 -15.57 -37.48 21.01
C SER A 42 -15.94 -37.42 19.52
N PRO A 43 -15.34 -36.52 18.73
CA PRO A 43 -15.74 -36.34 17.33
C PRO A 43 -15.36 -37.55 16.48
N ASP A 44 -16.18 -37.82 15.48
CA ASP A 44 -15.85 -38.67 14.35
C ASP A 44 -15.83 -37.86 13.07
N GLY A 45 -14.88 -38.18 12.18
CA GLY A 45 -14.60 -37.28 11.08
C GLY A 45 -13.43 -37.68 10.21
N SER A 46 -12.99 -36.72 9.40
CA SER A 46 -11.81 -36.84 8.56
C SER A 46 -11.04 -35.53 8.50
N ILE A 47 -9.74 -35.65 8.23
CA ILE A 47 -8.90 -34.50 7.90
C ILE A 47 -8.76 -34.41 6.39
N GLU A 48 -9.00 -33.22 5.87
CA GLU A 48 -8.72 -32.85 4.48
C GLU A 48 -7.71 -31.71 4.45
N VAL A 49 -6.80 -31.76 3.49
CA VAL A 49 -5.74 -30.77 3.31
C VAL A 49 -5.83 -30.24 1.89
N LEU A 50 -5.95 -28.93 1.78
CA LEU A 50 -5.87 -28.21 0.50
C LEU A 50 -4.46 -27.61 0.38
N ASN A 51 -3.86 -27.68 -0.81
CA ASN A 51 -2.50 -27.17 -1.09
C ASN A 51 -1.42 -27.73 -0.15
N GLY A 52 -1.45 -29.04 0.06
CA GLY A 52 -0.50 -29.81 0.86
C GLY A 52 -0.95 -31.26 0.92
N ASN A 53 -0.11 -32.15 1.47
CA ASN A 53 -0.50 -33.55 1.63
C ASN A 53 -0.59 -33.94 3.10
N LEU A 54 -1.66 -34.66 3.43
CA LEU A 54 -1.77 -35.38 4.68
C LEU A 54 -0.92 -36.64 4.63
N THR A 55 0.11 -36.72 5.47
CA THR A 55 0.98 -37.90 5.53
C THR A 55 0.54 -38.88 6.60
N LYS A 56 0.10 -38.36 7.75
CA LYS A 56 -0.30 -39.21 8.88
C LYS A 56 -1.26 -38.49 9.83
N ILE A 57 -2.14 -39.27 10.45
CA ILE A 57 -2.90 -38.87 11.63
C ILE A 57 -2.55 -39.86 12.75
N GLU A 58 -2.37 -39.36 13.98
CA GLU A 58 -2.10 -40.15 15.18
C GLU A 58 -3.00 -39.68 16.33
N ILE A 59 -3.54 -40.61 17.12
CA ILE A 59 -4.18 -40.27 18.40
C ILE A 59 -3.07 -40.23 19.44
N GLU A 60 -2.71 -39.04 19.92
CA GLU A 60 -1.73 -38.89 21.01
C GLU A 60 -2.37 -39.13 22.38
N GLU A 61 -3.64 -38.75 22.52
CA GLU A 61 -4.41 -38.94 23.75
C GLU A 61 -5.87 -39.20 23.45
N GLY A 62 -6.50 -40.02 24.30
CA GLY A 62 -7.85 -40.53 24.11
C GLY A 62 -7.87 -41.93 23.48
N ALA A 63 -9.06 -42.52 23.43
CA ALA A 63 -9.29 -43.83 22.82
C ALA A 63 -10.02 -43.65 21.49
N GLY A 64 -9.60 -44.36 20.45
CA GLY A 64 -10.24 -44.24 19.14
C GLY A 64 -9.63 -45.14 18.08
N GLN A 65 -10.02 -44.91 16.83
CA GLN A 65 -9.50 -45.61 15.66
C GLN A 65 -9.18 -44.61 14.55
N ILE A 66 -8.12 -44.89 13.79
CA ILE A 66 -7.74 -44.15 12.58
C ILE A 66 -7.75 -45.10 11.41
N THR A 67 -8.38 -44.67 10.31
CA THR A 67 -8.39 -45.39 9.04
C THR A 67 -8.15 -44.41 7.91
N GLY A 68 -6.91 -44.37 7.40
CA GLY A 68 -6.50 -43.38 6.40
C GLY A 68 -6.57 -41.97 6.96
N ASN A 69 -7.37 -41.10 6.32
CA ASN A 69 -7.61 -39.74 6.78
C ASN A 69 -8.81 -39.61 7.75
N LYS A 70 -9.48 -40.72 8.06
CA LYS A 70 -10.64 -40.75 8.97
C LYS A 70 -10.20 -41.08 10.39
N TYR A 71 -10.86 -40.48 11.36
CA TYR A 71 -10.68 -40.76 12.77
C TYR A 71 -12.04 -40.94 13.45
N LYS A 72 -12.07 -41.75 14.49
CA LYS A 72 -13.24 -41.93 15.36
C LYS A 72 -12.78 -41.99 16.81
N LEU A 73 -13.02 -40.92 17.54
CA LEU A 73 -12.69 -40.80 18.96
C LEU A 73 -13.86 -41.33 19.81
N LYS A 74 -13.53 -41.94 20.95
CA LYS A 74 -14.49 -42.62 21.85
C LYS A 74 -14.39 -42.16 23.30
N SER A 75 -13.34 -41.40 23.66
CA SER A 75 -13.15 -40.92 25.03
C SER A 75 -14.09 -39.75 25.33
N SER A 76 -14.73 -39.75 26.50
CA SER A 76 -15.60 -38.68 26.99
C SER A 76 -14.83 -37.60 27.77
N GLY A 77 -13.57 -37.34 27.40
CA GLY A 77 -12.69 -36.37 28.06
C GLY A 77 -11.72 -35.76 27.04
N ARG A 78 -10.45 -35.66 27.40
CA ARG A 78 -9.40 -35.14 26.51
C ARG A 78 -9.17 -36.08 25.32
N ASN A 79 -9.26 -35.54 24.11
CA ASN A 79 -8.87 -36.23 22.88
C ASN A 79 -7.91 -35.36 22.08
N ARG A 80 -6.76 -35.91 21.71
CA ARG A 80 -5.67 -35.18 21.06
C ARG A 80 -5.23 -35.89 19.79
N LEU A 81 -5.37 -35.20 18.67
CA LEU A 81 -5.07 -35.70 17.35
C LEU A 81 -3.85 -34.97 16.79
N LYS A 82 -2.78 -35.70 16.51
CA LYS A 82 -1.61 -35.18 15.79
C LYS A 82 -1.80 -35.40 14.29
N VAL A 83 -1.64 -34.34 13.53
CA VAL A 83 -1.76 -34.32 12.07
C VAL A 83 -0.40 -33.97 11.48
N LYS A 84 0.15 -34.88 10.67
CA LYS A 84 1.43 -34.70 9.98
C LYS A 84 1.20 -34.38 8.51
N LEU A 85 1.93 -33.39 8.03
CA LEU A 85 1.75 -32.79 6.71
C LEU A 85 3.09 -32.74 5.98
N ASP A 86 3.05 -32.78 4.65
CA ASP A 86 4.16 -32.44 3.77
C ASP A 86 3.68 -31.59 2.58
N ASN A 87 4.64 -31.12 1.77
CA ASN A 87 4.39 -30.30 0.57
C ASN A 87 3.48 -29.08 0.85
N ILE A 88 3.72 -28.44 1.99
CA ILE A 88 2.89 -27.33 2.49
C ILE A 88 3.31 -26.00 1.86
N ASN A 89 2.36 -25.07 1.80
CA ASN A 89 2.56 -23.67 1.48
C ASN A 89 2.08 -22.80 2.64
N ILE A 90 3.02 -22.19 3.34
CA ILE A 90 2.77 -21.27 4.47
C ILE A 90 2.99 -19.80 4.10
N ASN A 91 3.27 -19.50 2.83
CA ASN A 91 3.46 -18.14 2.37
C ASN A 91 2.13 -17.37 2.35
N GLU A 92 2.22 -16.05 2.33
CA GLU A 92 1.07 -15.18 2.14
C GLU A 92 0.47 -15.31 0.73
N GLY A 93 -0.84 -15.04 0.62
CA GLY A 93 -1.58 -15.16 -0.62
C GLY A 93 -2.36 -16.48 -0.78
N SER A 94 -2.84 -16.67 -2.01
CA SER A 94 -3.58 -17.81 -2.51
C SER A 94 -2.72 -19.07 -2.56
N GLY A 95 -3.38 -20.23 -2.55
CA GLY A 95 -2.65 -21.50 -2.53
C GLY A 95 -2.04 -21.84 -1.17
N ALA A 96 -2.34 -21.08 -0.10
CA ALA A 96 -1.92 -21.43 1.25
C ALA A 96 -2.52 -22.78 1.69
N THR A 97 -1.78 -23.53 2.51
CA THR A 97 -2.25 -24.81 3.03
C THR A 97 -3.38 -24.59 4.02
N VAL A 98 -4.54 -25.18 3.73
CA VAL A 98 -5.73 -25.14 4.59
C VAL A 98 -6.01 -26.55 5.08
N ILE A 99 -6.19 -26.69 6.38
CA ILE A 99 -6.61 -27.94 7.00
C ILE A 99 -8.09 -27.82 7.33
N THR A 100 -8.87 -28.80 6.88
CA THR A 100 -10.29 -28.89 7.17
C THR A 100 -10.55 -30.11 8.03
N VAL A 101 -11.13 -29.86 9.20
CA VAL A 101 -11.62 -30.87 10.12
C VAL A 101 -13.08 -31.11 9.78
N LYS A 102 -13.35 -32.19 9.04
CA LYS A 102 -14.71 -32.58 8.67
C LYS A 102 -15.30 -33.47 9.74
N THR A 103 -16.39 -33.00 10.33
CA THR A 103 -17.23 -33.72 11.28
C THR A 103 -18.69 -33.52 10.88
N ALA A 104 -19.59 -34.37 11.37
CA ALA A 104 -21.03 -34.20 11.13
C ALA A 104 -21.56 -32.91 11.78
N GLU A 105 -21.04 -32.58 12.96
CA GLU A 105 -21.36 -31.38 13.72
C GLU A 105 -20.12 -30.53 13.91
N GLN A 106 -20.26 -29.21 13.78
CA GLN A 106 -19.17 -28.25 14.04
C GLN A 106 -17.90 -28.46 13.18
N PRO A 107 -17.99 -28.64 11.85
CA PRO A 107 -16.80 -28.68 11.00
C PRO A 107 -16.12 -27.30 10.98
N PHE A 108 -14.81 -27.28 10.81
CA PHE A 108 -14.05 -26.03 10.70
C PHE A 108 -12.80 -26.21 9.83
N SER A 109 -12.28 -25.08 9.37
CA SER A 109 -11.04 -24.99 8.59
C SER A 109 -10.15 -23.90 9.17
N PHE A 110 -8.84 -24.06 9.00
CA PHE A 110 -7.86 -23.06 9.40
C PHE A 110 -6.66 -23.09 8.44
N PHE A 111 -6.01 -21.94 8.27
CA PHE A 111 -4.74 -21.87 7.56
C PHE A 111 -3.64 -22.44 8.44
N LEU A 112 -2.79 -23.30 7.87
CA LEU A 112 -1.65 -23.87 8.58
C LEU A 112 -0.68 -22.78 9.06
N ARG A 113 -0.47 -21.73 8.25
CA ARG A 113 0.44 -20.62 8.56
C ARG A 113 0.02 -19.80 9.79
N ASP A 114 -1.27 -19.86 10.16
CA ASP A 114 -1.83 -19.07 11.26
C ASP A 114 -1.81 -19.83 12.60
N VAL A 115 -1.39 -21.10 12.62
CA VAL A 115 -1.25 -21.88 13.85
C VAL A 115 -0.02 -21.40 14.63
N ASN A 116 -0.27 -20.70 15.74
CA ASN A 116 0.76 -20.06 16.53
C ASN A 116 0.73 -20.50 17.99
N LYS A 117 1.90 -20.69 18.60
CA LYS A 117 2.01 -21.06 20.02
C LYS A 117 1.45 -19.95 20.93
N LYS A 118 1.88 -18.71 20.77
CA LYS A 118 1.44 -17.59 21.63
C LYS A 118 -0.05 -17.24 21.44
N PHE A 119 -0.55 -17.44 20.23
CA PHE A 119 -1.93 -17.17 19.86
C PHE A 119 -2.52 -18.36 19.09
N PRO A 120 -2.92 -19.42 19.81
CA PRO A 120 -3.44 -20.62 19.17
C PRO A 120 -4.81 -20.37 18.53
N VAL A 121 -5.19 -21.21 17.58
CA VAL A 121 -6.57 -21.20 17.07
C VAL A 121 -7.45 -21.81 18.16
N TYR A 122 -8.25 -20.98 18.81
CA TYR A 122 -9.11 -21.34 19.92
C TYR A 122 -10.57 -21.10 19.56
N ILE A 123 -11.38 -22.16 19.62
CA ILE A 123 -12.81 -22.13 19.27
C ILE A 123 -13.61 -22.62 20.49
N PRO A 124 -13.97 -21.73 21.43
CA PRO A 124 -14.59 -22.11 22.70
C PRO A 124 -15.93 -22.81 22.52
N GLU A 125 -16.74 -22.39 21.54
CA GLU A 125 -18.05 -22.97 21.25
C GLU A 125 -17.94 -24.45 20.82
N TYR A 126 -16.79 -24.83 20.26
CA TYR A 126 -16.51 -26.20 19.80
C TYR A 126 -15.72 -26.98 20.85
N LYS A 127 -15.23 -26.32 21.90
CA LYS A 127 -14.26 -26.84 22.87
C LYS A 127 -13.00 -27.39 22.19
N VAL A 128 -12.49 -26.65 21.21
CA VAL A 128 -11.33 -27.02 20.39
C VAL A 128 -10.20 -26.02 20.50
N VAL A 129 -8.98 -26.54 20.52
CA VAL A 129 -7.78 -25.77 20.24
C VAL A 129 -6.93 -26.45 19.16
N VAL A 130 -6.34 -25.65 18.28
CA VAL A 130 -5.29 -26.08 17.34
C VAL A 130 -3.97 -25.47 17.74
N LEU A 131 -2.95 -26.33 17.88
CA LEU A 131 -1.63 -25.98 18.38
C LEU A 131 -0.53 -26.44 17.42
N PRO A 132 0.66 -25.83 17.45
CA PRO A 132 1.85 -26.39 16.83
C PRO A 132 2.16 -27.80 17.36
N GLY A 133 2.79 -28.66 16.54
CA GLY A 133 3.07 -30.06 16.86
C GLY A 133 3.88 -30.32 18.14
N ASP A 134 4.67 -29.33 18.56
CA ASP A 134 5.54 -29.36 19.76
C ASP A 134 4.90 -28.72 21.01
N ASP A 135 3.65 -28.27 20.91
CA ASP A 135 2.97 -27.56 21.99
C ASP A 135 2.10 -28.49 22.82
N HIS A 136 2.57 -28.81 24.03
CA HIS A 136 1.94 -29.79 24.91
C HIS A 136 0.83 -29.24 25.81
N ARG A 137 0.54 -27.93 25.75
CA ARG A 137 -0.53 -27.32 26.54
C ARG A 137 -1.87 -27.97 26.23
N THR A 138 -2.71 -28.05 27.25
CA THR A 138 -4.08 -28.58 27.17
C THR A 138 -5.08 -27.50 26.79
N TYR A 139 -6.25 -27.89 26.30
CA TYR A 139 -7.36 -26.96 26.08
C TYR A 139 -7.64 -26.10 27.32
N SER A 140 -7.69 -26.69 28.52
CA SER A 140 -8.01 -25.98 29.76
C SER A 140 -6.92 -24.98 30.17
N GLU A 141 -5.65 -25.32 29.93
CA GLU A 141 -4.53 -24.38 30.15
C GLU A 141 -4.62 -23.18 29.20
N ILE A 142 -4.95 -23.42 27.92
CA ILE A 142 -5.14 -22.35 26.93
C ILE A 142 -6.35 -21.49 27.28
N GLU A 143 -7.47 -22.09 27.67
CA GLU A 143 -8.69 -21.39 28.08
C GLU A 143 -8.44 -20.50 29.30
N SER A 144 -7.71 -21.00 30.31
CA SER A 144 -7.29 -20.20 31.46
C SER A 144 -6.39 -19.05 31.02
N GLU A 145 -5.36 -19.32 30.21
CA GLU A 145 -4.42 -18.31 29.73
C GLU A 145 -5.13 -17.19 28.95
N ILE A 146 -6.08 -17.53 28.08
CA ILE A 146 -6.84 -16.56 27.30
C ILE A 146 -7.78 -15.76 28.21
N SER A 147 -8.44 -16.41 29.16
CA SER A 147 -9.33 -15.75 30.12
C SER A 147 -8.58 -14.77 31.02
N ASP A 148 -7.36 -15.12 31.44
CA ASP A 148 -6.51 -14.30 32.31
C ASP A 148 -6.03 -13.01 31.64
N ARG A 149 -6.05 -12.94 30.30
CA ARG A 149 -5.76 -11.71 29.54
C ARG A 149 -6.84 -10.64 29.72
N LYS A 150 -8.03 -11.00 30.23
CA LYS A 150 -9.16 -10.08 30.51
C LYS A 150 -9.55 -9.20 29.32
N LEU A 151 -9.33 -9.71 28.11
CA LEU A 151 -9.73 -9.05 26.88
C LEU A 151 -11.25 -9.05 26.75
N ILE A 152 -11.78 -8.01 26.11
CA ILE A 152 -13.21 -7.86 25.87
C ILE A 152 -13.46 -8.08 24.38
N SER A 153 -14.48 -8.87 24.03
CA SER A 153 -14.89 -9.03 22.65
C SER A 153 -15.51 -7.73 22.13
N LYS A 154 -15.45 -7.48 20.81
CA LYS A 154 -16.13 -6.32 20.21
C LYS A 154 -17.63 -6.30 20.51
N LEU A 155 -18.27 -7.47 20.58
CA LEU A 155 -19.68 -7.59 20.97
C LEU A 155 -19.92 -7.07 22.38
N ARG A 156 -19.11 -7.50 23.35
CA ARG A 156 -19.22 -7.04 24.74
C ARG A 156 -18.85 -5.57 24.89
N GLN A 157 -17.89 -5.07 24.09
CA GLN A 157 -17.58 -3.64 24.05
C GLN A 157 -18.81 -2.82 23.61
N ILE A 158 -19.43 -3.18 22.48
CA ILE A 158 -20.65 -2.53 21.98
C ILE A 158 -21.78 -2.54 23.02
N GLU A 159 -21.98 -3.66 23.71
CA GLU A 159 -23.00 -3.78 24.77
C GLU A 159 -22.74 -2.86 25.99
N THR A 160 -21.49 -2.42 26.19
CA THR A 160 -21.10 -1.58 27.32
C THR A 160 -20.90 -0.11 26.97
N GLU A 161 -20.82 0.22 25.68
CA GLU A 161 -20.64 1.59 25.21
C GLU A 161 -21.95 2.41 25.35
N PRO A 162 -21.87 3.69 25.74
CA PRO A 162 -23.05 4.56 25.76
C PRO A 162 -23.56 4.81 24.34
N GLU A 163 -24.87 5.00 24.18
CA GLU A 163 -25.46 5.38 22.89
C GLU A 163 -24.88 6.73 22.39
N GLU A 164 -24.59 6.80 21.09
CA GLU A 164 -24.13 8.01 20.43
C GLU A 164 -25.25 9.07 20.38
N SER A 165 -24.92 10.33 20.65
CA SER A 165 -25.90 11.43 20.70
C SER A 165 -25.69 12.43 19.56
N PHE A 166 -26.74 13.17 19.19
CA PHE A 166 -26.61 14.27 18.22
C PHE A 166 -25.59 15.33 18.68
N GLU A 167 -25.57 15.63 19.99
CA GLU A 167 -24.68 16.63 20.60
C GLU A 167 -23.20 16.26 20.47
N THR A 168 -22.87 14.97 20.48
CA THR A 168 -21.49 14.48 20.34
C THR A 168 -20.98 14.48 18.90
N VAL A 169 -21.85 14.38 17.90
CA VAL A 169 -21.45 14.33 16.48
C VAL A 169 -21.57 15.67 15.72
N LYS A 170 -22.37 16.63 16.22
CA LYS A 170 -22.67 17.87 15.48
C LYS A 170 -21.44 18.70 15.09
N ASN A 171 -20.36 18.65 15.88
CA ASN A 171 -19.14 19.43 15.63
C ASN A 171 -18.26 18.88 14.50
N ARG A 172 -18.57 17.69 13.96
CA ARG A 172 -17.80 17.04 12.87
C ARG A 172 -18.27 17.43 11.46
N THR A 173 -19.43 18.06 11.34
CA THR A 173 -20.16 18.29 10.07
C THR A 173 -19.63 19.42 9.15
N ARG A 174 -18.42 19.97 9.37
CA ARG A 174 -17.96 21.18 8.67
C ARG A 174 -16.59 21.11 7.99
N ASN A 175 -15.91 19.96 8.01
CA ASN A 175 -14.64 19.84 7.32
C ASN A 175 -14.88 19.46 5.86
N GLN A 176 -14.66 20.41 4.95
CA GLN A 176 -14.64 20.13 3.52
C GLN A 176 -13.22 19.75 3.09
N THR A 177 -13.11 18.64 2.37
CA THR A 177 -11.87 18.10 1.87
C THR A 177 -11.87 18.14 0.34
N VAL A 178 -10.67 18.28 -0.24
CA VAL A 178 -10.46 18.28 -1.70
C VAL A 178 -9.47 17.16 -2.09
N PRO A 179 -9.47 16.67 -3.33
CA PRO A 179 -8.43 15.75 -3.78
C PRO A 179 -7.03 16.34 -3.62
N THR A 180 -6.01 15.49 -3.47
CA THR A 180 -4.60 15.94 -3.44
C THR A 180 -3.97 15.73 -4.81
N TRP A 181 -3.26 16.73 -5.33
CA TRP A 181 -2.46 16.61 -6.54
C TRP A 181 -1.00 16.42 -6.17
N LEU A 182 -0.38 15.38 -6.72
CA LEU A 182 1.06 15.13 -6.62
C LEU A 182 1.66 15.11 -8.02
N GLY A 183 2.87 15.63 -8.15
CA GLY A 183 3.62 15.66 -9.39
C GLY A 183 5.06 16.07 -9.10
N ILE A 184 5.78 16.49 -10.13
CA ILE A 184 7.10 17.09 -10.00
C ILE A 184 7.08 18.48 -10.63
N SER A 185 8.00 19.34 -10.19
CA SER A 185 8.19 20.71 -10.68
C SER A 185 8.06 20.81 -12.20
N ARG A 186 7.18 21.71 -12.67
CA ARG A 186 7.00 22.12 -14.08
C ARG A 186 6.64 21.03 -15.09
N ASP A 187 6.32 19.82 -14.65
CA ASP A 187 5.84 18.72 -15.50
C ASP A 187 4.33 18.57 -15.36
N ILE A 188 3.61 18.53 -16.49
CA ILE A 188 2.14 18.42 -16.46
C ILE A 188 1.65 17.05 -16.01
N ARG A 189 2.51 16.03 -15.98
CA ARG A 189 2.13 14.64 -15.72
C ARG A 189 2.01 14.40 -14.22
N MET A 190 0.79 14.58 -13.72
CA MET A 190 0.43 14.58 -12.31
C MET A 190 -0.51 13.43 -11.95
N PHE A 191 -0.72 13.23 -10.65
CA PHE A 191 -1.64 12.26 -10.08
C PHE A 191 -2.58 12.96 -9.11
N GLU A 192 -3.88 12.81 -9.34
CA GLU A 192 -4.91 13.19 -8.38
C GLU A 192 -5.25 11.99 -7.49
N ILE A 193 -5.14 12.17 -6.18
CA ILE A 193 -5.47 11.15 -5.17
C ILE A 193 -6.74 11.58 -4.45
N LYS A 194 -7.75 10.71 -4.50
CA LYS A 194 -9.02 10.82 -3.76
C LYS A 194 -9.10 9.68 -2.77
N GLN A 195 -9.13 10.01 -1.49
CA GLN A 195 -9.33 9.03 -0.43
C GLN A 195 -10.77 9.09 0.07
N GLY A 196 -11.28 7.99 0.61
CA GLY A 196 -12.53 8.00 1.37
C GLY A 196 -12.38 8.87 2.63
N LEU A 197 -13.01 10.05 2.65
CA LEU A 197 -12.96 11.02 3.76
C LEU A 197 -14.35 11.22 4.37
N GLU A 198 -14.44 11.80 5.56
CA GLU A 198 -15.71 11.92 6.31
C GLU A 198 -16.79 12.68 5.54
N ASP A 199 -16.41 13.73 4.81
CA ASP A 199 -17.29 14.56 3.99
C ASP A 199 -17.46 14.06 2.55
N SER A 200 -16.68 13.06 2.15
CA SER A 200 -16.77 12.39 0.86
C SER A 200 -16.46 10.89 1.02
N PRO A 201 -17.34 10.13 1.70
CA PRO A 201 -17.08 8.72 1.98
C PRO A 201 -17.08 7.92 0.68
N ALA A 202 -16.05 7.09 0.50
CA ALA A 202 -15.88 6.24 -0.66
C ALA A 202 -15.57 4.80 -0.24
N GLN A 203 -15.92 3.83 -1.08
CA GLN A 203 -15.61 2.41 -0.85
C GLN A 203 -14.14 2.08 -1.09
N THR A 204 -13.48 2.89 -1.91
CA THR A 204 -12.15 2.67 -2.43
C THR A 204 -11.48 4.02 -2.63
N ASP A 205 -10.17 4.05 -2.48
CA ASP A 205 -9.39 5.22 -2.86
C ASP A 205 -9.15 5.19 -4.38
N ILE A 206 -9.10 6.38 -5.00
CA ILE A 206 -8.96 6.56 -6.44
C ILE A 206 -7.70 7.35 -6.73
N ILE A 207 -6.90 6.86 -7.67
CA ILE A 207 -5.77 7.56 -8.28
C ILE A 207 -6.10 7.85 -9.74
N SER A 208 -6.03 9.12 -10.13
CA SER A 208 -6.30 9.57 -11.50
C SER A 208 -5.06 10.26 -12.08
N PRO A 209 -4.33 9.63 -13.00
CA PRO A 209 -3.28 10.31 -13.76
C PRO A 209 -3.88 11.43 -14.63
N LYS A 210 -3.18 12.56 -14.72
CA LYS A 210 -3.63 13.77 -15.43
C LYS A 210 -2.49 14.45 -16.17
N ASN A 211 -2.81 15.08 -17.28
CA ASN A 211 -1.97 16.07 -17.95
C ASN A 211 -2.49 17.46 -17.56
N SER A 212 -1.91 18.05 -16.52
CA SER A 212 -2.43 19.26 -15.86
C SER A 212 -3.89 19.05 -15.44
N SER A 213 -4.82 19.70 -16.11
CA SER A 213 -6.24 19.64 -15.80
C SER A 213 -7.03 18.61 -16.60
N ARG A 214 -6.46 18.07 -17.68
CA ARG A 214 -7.10 17.03 -18.49
C ARG A 214 -6.76 15.63 -17.96
N PRO A 215 -7.77 14.75 -17.81
CA PRO A 215 -7.51 13.35 -17.49
C PRO A 215 -6.61 12.69 -18.54
N LEU A 216 -5.76 11.77 -18.10
CA LEU A 216 -5.13 10.85 -19.04
C LEU A 216 -6.21 9.93 -19.64
N THR A 217 -6.12 9.68 -20.94
CA THR A 217 -6.95 8.72 -21.66
C THR A 217 -6.05 7.78 -22.44
N VAL A 218 -6.36 6.49 -22.44
CA VAL A 218 -5.63 5.48 -23.22
C VAL A 218 -6.63 4.65 -24.03
N ALA A 219 -6.13 3.97 -25.07
CA ALA A 219 -6.99 3.17 -25.94
C ALA A 219 -7.67 2.02 -25.17
N GLU A 220 -6.97 1.45 -24.20
CA GLU A 220 -7.42 0.33 -23.37
C GLU A 220 -8.59 0.67 -22.45
N THR A 221 -8.82 1.96 -22.18
CA THR A 221 -10.00 2.45 -21.46
C THR A 221 -11.10 2.97 -22.40
N ASN A 222 -11.07 2.61 -23.69
CA ASN A 222 -11.93 3.17 -24.74
C ASN A 222 -11.83 4.71 -24.79
N ASN A 223 -10.65 5.26 -24.52
CA ASN A 223 -10.39 6.70 -24.40
C ASN A 223 -11.23 7.41 -23.32
N LEU A 224 -11.77 6.67 -22.35
CA LEU A 224 -12.33 7.25 -21.13
C LEU A 224 -11.21 7.60 -20.15
N PRO A 225 -11.45 8.55 -19.22
CA PRO A 225 -10.49 8.91 -18.17
C PRO A 225 -9.94 7.69 -17.42
N VAL A 226 -8.62 7.59 -17.37
CA VAL A 226 -7.91 6.57 -16.58
C VAL A 226 -8.08 6.87 -15.10
N ASN A 227 -8.51 5.85 -14.37
CA ASN A 227 -8.67 5.88 -12.91
C ASN A 227 -8.29 4.51 -12.36
N TYR A 228 -7.61 4.50 -11.22
CA TYR A 228 -7.21 3.29 -10.52
C TYR A 228 -7.78 3.25 -9.12
N LEU A 229 -8.51 2.17 -8.82
CA LEU A 229 -9.11 1.91 -7.52
C LEU A 229 -8.19 1.01 -6.72
N PHE A 230 -7.91 1.37 -5.47
CA PHE A 230 -7.22 0.50 -4.53
C PHE A 230 -7.87 0.61 -3.16
N THR A 231 -7.54 -0.31 -2.26
CA THR A 231 -8.17 -0.31 -0.93
C THR A 231 -7.23 -0.89 0.12
N SER A 232 -7.11 -0.20 1.25
CA SER A 232 -6.52 -0.70 2.49
C SER A 232 -7.59 -0.84 3.57
N GLY A 233 -7.50 -1.91 4.36
CA GLY A 233 -8.51 -2.23 5.37
C GLY A 233 -9.77 -2.85 4.77
N ARG A 234 -10.76 -3.13 5.60
CA ARG A 234 -11.99 -3.87 5.26
C ARG A 234 -12.96 -3.12 4.30
N GLY A 235 -12.51 -2.08 3.61
CA GLY A 235 -13.33 -1.26 2.71
C GLY A 235 -14.18 -0.21 3.45
N GLN A 236 -15.41 0.02 2.96
CA GLN A 236 -16.33 1.01 3.54
C GLN A 236 -16.84 0.55 4.92
N GLY A 237 -16.33 1.21 5.96
CA GLY A 237 -16.80 1.04 7.34
C GLY A 237 -17.92 2.01 7.71
N VAL A 238 -18.47 1.81 8.91
CA VAL A 238 -19.40 2.77 9.56
C VAL A 238 -18.69 4.02 10.10
N GLU A 239 -17.36 4.01 10.06
CA GLU A 239 -16.49 5.10 10.49
C GLU A 239 -15.45 5.37 9.39
N VAL A 240 -15.19 6.65 9.10
CA VAL A 240 -14.13 7.07 8.19
C VAL A 240 -13.07 7.79 9.02
N THR A 241 -11.96 7.10 9.30
CA THR A 241 -10.89 7.56 10.21
C THR A 241 -9.62 7.97 9.48
N VAL A 242 -9.76 8.55 8.28
CA VAL A 242 -8.61 8.93 7.47
C VAL A 242 -8.15 10.34 7.84
N LYS A 243 -6.87 10.45 8.23
CA LYS A 243 -6.16 11.74 8.39
C LYS A 243 -5.08 11.84 7.34
N ARG A 244 -4.80 13.05 6.87
CA ARG A 244 -3.75 13.28 5.88
C ARG A 244 -3.00 14.58 6.12
N TRP A 245 -1.73 14.60 5.75
CA TRP A 245 -0.84 15.75 5.90
C TRP A 245 0.31 15.67 4.90
N LEU A 246 0.94 16.81 4.63
CA LEU A 246 2.15 16.89 3.84
C LEU A 246 3.37 16.60 4.72
N GLU A 247 4.39 15.96 4.16
CA GLU A 247 5.70 15.76 4.79
C GLU A 247 6.23 17.11 5.31
N GLN A 248 6.65 17.14 6.58
CA GLN A 248 7.04 18.37 7.29
C GLN A 248 5.98 19.51 7.26
N GLY A 249 4.72 19.20 6.95
CA GLY A 249 3.64 20.19 6.76
C GLY A 249 3.72 20.97 5.45
N VAL A 250 4.70 20.68 4.58
CA VAL A 250 5.09 21.57 3.48
C VAL A 250 5.35 20.85 2.16
N LEU A 251 6.10 19.73 2.19
CA LEU A 251 6.60 19.13 0.95
C LEU A 251 5.47 18.38 0.23
N PRO A 252 5.42 18.37 -1.13
CA PRO A 252 4.48 17.59 -1.95
C PRO A 252 4.68 16.06 -1.85
N ILE A 253 4.65 15.55 -0.63
CA ILE A 253 4.73 14.16 -0.24
C ILE A 253 3.59 13.97 0.74
N LEU A 254 2.59 13.20 0.33
CA LEU A 254 1.36 13.02 1.07
C LEU A 254 1.48 11.81 1.99
N HIS A 255 1.23 12.03 3.27
CA HIS A 255 0.98 10.97 4.23
C HIS A 255 -0.51 10.86 4.52
N SER A 256 -0.96 9.64 4.77
CA SER A 256 -2.26 9.43 5.41
C SER A 256 -2.20 8.34 6.46
N GLU A 257 -3.13 8.39 7.40
CA GLU A 257 -3.33 7.39 8.43
C GLU A 257 -4.80 6.97 8.43
N GLN A 258 -5.06 5.67 8.30
CA GLN A 258 -6.38 5.06 8.35
C GLN A 258 -6.39 4.00 9.45
N THR A 259 -7.40 4.02 10.32
CA THR A 259 -7.55 3.01 11.37
C THR A 259 -8.72 2.08 11.06
N ASP A 260 -8.43 0.78 10.99
CA ASP A 260 -9.43 -0.28 10.81
C ASP A 260 -9.40 -1.22 12.01
N GLY A 261 -10.20 -0.90 13.03
CA GLY A 261 -10.13 -1.59 14.32
C GLY A 261 -8.76 -1.43 14.96
N GLU A 262 -8.03 -2.53 15.09
CA GLU A 262 -6.68 -2.57 15.69
C GLU A 262 -5.57 -2.63 14.63
N ILE A 263 -5.90 -2.47 13.35
CA ILE A 263 -4.89 -2.26 12.31
C ILE A 263 -4.84 -0.77 11.98
N ASN A 264 -3.63 -0.21 12.04
CA ASN A 264 -3.33 1.13 11.59
C ASN A 264 -2.59 1.05 10.25
N TYR A 265 -3.10 1.74 9.24
CA TYR A 265 -2.51 1.85 7.91
C TYR A 265 -1.91 3.24 7.75
N HIS A 266 -0.59 3.34 7.74
CA HIS A 266 0.12 4.59 7.45
C HIS A 266 0.60 4.56 6.00
N SER A 267 0.07 5.44 5.15
CA SER A 267 0.58 5.63 3.79
C SER A 267 1.56 6.80 3.67
N THR A 268 2.51 6.66 2.75
CA THR A 268 3.40 7.72 2.27
C THR A 268 3.44 7.67 0.75
N SER A 269 3.20 8.79 0.09
CA SER A 269 3.06 8.87 -1.36
C SER A 269 3.69 10.13 -1.94
N PHE A 270 4.38 9.99 -3.06
CA PHE A 270 5.06 11.08 -3.75
C PHE A 270 5.31 10.70 -5.21
N VAL A 271 5.62 11.70 -6.05
CA VAL A 271 5.96 11.46 -7.45
C VAL A 271 7.46 11.61 -7.65
N SER A 272 8.04 10.70 -8.43
CA SER A 272 9.43 10.73 -8.85
C SER A 272 9.54 10.25 -10.30
N LEU A 273 10.74 10.28 -10.86
CA LEU A 273 11.03 9.78 -12.19
C LEU A 273 11.15 8.24 -12.21
N GLU A 274 10.80 7.65 -13.35
CA GLU A 274 10.88 6.21 -13.57
C GLU A 274 12.31 5.69 -13.61
N LYS A 275 13.23 6.41 -14.29
CA LYS A 275 14.58 5.92 -14.60
C LYS A 275 15.64 6.78 -13.92
N LEU A 276 15.67 8.06 -14.23
CA LEU A 276 16.67 9.01 -13.74
C LEU A 276 16.44 9.36 -12.27
N PRO A 277 17.51 9.67 -11.50
CA PRO A 277 17.37 10.24 -10.16
C PRO A 277 16.63 11.58 -10.20
N LEU A 278 15.71 11.81 -9.25
CA LEU A 278 15.01 13.09 -9.15
C LEU A 278 15.95 14.15 -8.56
N THR A 279 16.48 15.00 -9.44
CA THR A 279 17.37 16.12 -9.08
C THR A 279 17.05 17.32 -9.96
N GLN A 280 17.38 18.54 -9.50
CA GLN A 280 17.09 19.78 -10.24
C GLN A 280 17.72 19.81 -11.64
N ASN A 281 18.83 19.10 -11.87
CA ASN A 281 19.55 19.12 -13.14
C ASN A 281 19.05 18.04 -14.13
N LYS A 282 18.11 17.20 -13.69
CA LYS A 282 17.59 16.05 -14.45
C LYS A 282 16.11 16.18 -14.77
N ILE A 283 15.44 17.18 -14.20
CA ILE A 283 14.08 17.51 -14.59
C ILE A 283 14.11 18.37 -15.85
N THR A 284 13.28 18.00 -16.82
CA THR A 284 13.11 18.77 -18.05
C THR A 284 11.86 19.63 -17.99
N GLY A 285 10.84 19.22 -17.22
CA GLY A 285 9.52 19.83 -17.25
C GLY A 285 8.75 19.48 -18.53
N THR A 286 7.76 20.30 -18.88
CA THR A 286 6.96 20.15 -20.10
C THR A 286 6.96 21.44 -20.91
N ASN A 287 7.13 21.37 -22.23
CA ASN A 287 7.03 22.54 -23.11
C ASN A 287 5.75 23.34 -22.80
N PHE A 288 5.87 24.65 -22.59
CA PHE A 288 4.75 25.49 -22.15
C PHE A 288 3.55 25.48 -23.12
N MET A 289 3.78 25.31 -24.43
CA MET A 289 2.69 25.21 -25.40
C MET A 289 1.99 23.85 -25.35
N VAL A 290 2.71 22.78 -25.04
CA VAL A 290 2.11 21.47 -24.75
C VAL A 290 1.28 21.55 -23.46
N ALA A 291 1.79 22.24 -22.44
CA ALA A 291 1.03 22.44 -21.21
C ALA A 291 -0.26 23.26 -21.44
N ASP A 292 -0.18 24.34 -22.21
CA ASP A 292 -1.32 25.17 -22.58
C ASP A 292 -2.33 24.39 -23.45
N TYR A 293 -1.85 23.53 -24.36
CA TYR A 293 -2.70 22.63 -25.14
C TYR A 293 -3.59 21.75 -24.25
N TYR A 294 -3.03 21.21 -23.16
CA TYR A 294 -3.76 20.39 -22.19
C TYR A 294 -4.65 21.19 -21.24
N SER A 295 -4.63 22.51 -21.32
CA SER A 295 -5.43 23.40 -20.47
C SER A 295 -6.75 23.77 -21.14
N ALA A 296 -7.71 24.23 -20.34
CA ALA A 296 -8.95 24.76 -20.87
C ALA A 296 -8.77 26.21 -21.35
N GLY A 297 -9.34 26.55 -22.51
CA GLY A 297 -9.38 27.93 -22.99
C GLY A 297 -8.10 28.42 -23.68
N HIS A 298 -7.21 27.54 -24.14
CA HIS A 298 -6.11 27.94 -25.03
C HIS A 298 -6.66 28.54 -26.32
N MET A 299 -5.98 29.55 -26.87
CA MET A 299 -6.37 30.25 -28.10
C MET A 299 -5.23 30.26 -29.10
N PHE A 300 -4.78 29.08 -29.52
CA PHE A 300 -3.68 28.97 -30.47
C PHE A 300 -4.06 29.49 -31.85
N THR A 301 -3.14 30.25 -32.44
CA THR A 301 -3.12 30.51 -33.87
C THR A 301 -2.79 29.23 -34.64
N GLU A 302 -3.09 29.18 -35.94
CA GLU A 302 -2.74 28.02 -36.80
C GLU A 302 -1.23 27.71 -36.76
N GLN A 303 -0.37 28.73 -36.67
CA GLN A 303 1.07 28.56 -36.56
C GLN A 303 1.47 27.92 -35.22
N GLN A 304 0.86 28.36 -34.11
CA GLN A 304 1.08 27.74 -32.80
C GLN A 304 0.56 26.31 -32.75
N GLN A 305 -0.58 26.03 -33.40
CA GLN A 305 -1.11 24.67 -33.49
C GLN A 305 -0.12 23.73 -34.19
N GLN A 306 0.51 24.15 -35.29
CA GLN A 306 1.53 23.34 -35.98
C GLN A 306 2.74 23.03 -35.09
N ILE A 307 3.18 24.01 -34.28
CA ILE A 307 4.27 23.78 -33.33
C ILE A 307 3.84 22.78 -32.25
N VAL A 308 2.66 22.96 -31.67
CA VAL A 308 2.10 22.04 -30.67
C VAL A 308 1.96 20.63 -31.21
N ASP A 309 1.44 20.47 -32.44
CA ASP A 309 1.28 19.15 -33.06
C ASP A 309 2.62 18.44 -33.25
N HIS A 310 3.69 19.17 -33.52
CA HIS A 310 5.05 18.63 -33.56
C HIS A 310 5.54 18.22 -32.16
N GLU A 311 5.44 19.12 -31.18
CA GLU A 311 5.88 18.86 -29.79
C GLU A 311 5.10 17.71 -29.13
N LEU A 312 3.82 17.53 -29.48
CA LEU A 312 2.99 16.43 -29.00
C LEU A 312 3.50 15.07 -29.52
N GLN A 313 4.08 15.01 -30.72
CA GLN A 313 4.66 13.76 -31.23
C GLN A 313 5.79 13.26 -30.33
N ASP A 314 6.65 14.18 -29.87
CA ASP A 314 7.74 13.87 -28.94
C ASP A 314 7.22 13.57 -27.53
N PHE A 315 6.23 14.33 -27.06
CA PHE A 315 5.62 14.13 -25.74
C PHE A 315 4.89 12.77 -25.62
N HIS A 316 4.33 12.25 -26.71
CA HIS A 316 3.63 10.95 -26.74
C HIS A 316 4.52 9.76 -27.08
N GLN A 317 5.83 9.95 -27.27
CA GLN A 317 6.71 8.82 -27.55
C GLN A 317 6.75 7.83 -26.39
N ASP A 318 6.55 6.55 -26.68
CA ASP A 318 6.65 5.44 -25.72
C ASP A 318 8.06 5.31 -25.09
N THR A 319 9.07 6.00 -25.61
CA THR A 319 10.45 6.05 -25.06
C THR A 319 10.62 7.10 -23.98
N LEU A 320 9.73 8.09 -23.92
CA LEU A 320 9.79 9.20 -22.98
C LEU A 320 9.76 8.69 -21.54
N GLU A 321 10.66 9.22 -20.72
CA GLU A 321 10.71 8.96 -19.28
C GLU A 321 9.39 9.37 -18.63
N GLN A 322 8.78 8.49 -17.84
CA GLN A 322 7.52 8.77 -17.16
C GLN A 322 7.76 9.35 -15.77
N THR A 323 6.83 10.20 -15.32
CA THR A 323 6.62 10.41 -13.89
C THR A 323 5.92 9.18 -13.32
N VAL A 324 6.23 8.84 -12.07
CA VAL A 324 5.72 7.66 -11.39
C VAL A 324 5.27 8.06 -10.00
N LEU A 325 4.03 7.72 -9.66
CA LEU A 325 3.55 7.76 -8.29
C LEU A 325 4.12 6.57 -7.53
N TYR A 326 4.93 6.84 -6.51
CA TYR A 326 5.38 5.86 -5.53
C TYR A 326 4.45 5.93 -4.34
N TYR A 327 3.84 4.81 -3.97
CA TYR A 327 2.90 4.71 -2.86
C TYR A 327 3.30 3.54 -1.95
N ARG A 328 3.46 3.80 -0.65
CA ARG A 328 3.71 2.77 0.37
C ARG A 328 2.63 2.85 1.43
N ILE A 329 2.17 1.70 1.89
CA ILE A 329 1.26 1.52 3.02
C ILE A 329 1.93 0.58 4.02
N VAL A 330 2.14 1.04 5.24
CA VAL A 330 2.57 0.19 6.35
C VAL A 330 1.35 -0.12 7.21
N ALA A 331 0.89 -1.36 7.16
CA ALA A 331 -0.15 -1.87 8.03
C ALA A 331 0.50 -2.38 9.32
N LYS A 332 0.08 -1.87 10.47
CA LYS A 332 0.59 -2.25 11.80
C LYS A 332 -0.54 -2.75 12.67
N ASN A 333 -0.36 -3.90 13.32
CA ASN A 333 -1.25 -4.33 14.37
C ASN A 333 -0.92 -3.60 15.68
N THR A 334 -1.83 -2.74 16.14
CA THR A 334 -1.72 -1.99 17.40
C THR A 334 -2.46 -2.65 18.57
N GLY A 335 -3.19 -3.74 18.30
CA GLY A 335 -3.91 -4.52 19.30
C GLY A 335 -3.07 -5.54 20.04
N GLU A 336 -3.70 -6.22 21.01
CA GLU A 336 -3.04 -7.20 21.89
C GLU A 336 -3.08 -8.64 21.35
N VAL A 337 -3.78 -8.86 20.24
CA VAL A 337 -3.97 -10.18 19.61
C VAL A 337 -3.82 -10.09 18.09
N PRO A 338 -3.58 -11.21 17.38
CA PRO A 338 -3.41 -11.20 15.94
C PRO A 338 -4.62 -10.63 15.19
N ARG A 339 -4.33 -9.91 14.10
CA ARG A 339 -5.34 -9.25 13.26
C ARG A 339 -4.93 -9.32 11.80
N TYR A 340 -5.89 -9.62 10.94
CA TYR A 340 -5.66 -9.57 9.51
C TYR A 340 -5.61 -8.11 9.05
N ALA A 341 -4.53 -7.75 8.38
CA ALA A 341 -4.49 -6.59 7.51
C ALA A 341 -4.92 -7.01 6.10
N TRP A 342 -5.97 -6.39 5.57
CA TRP A 342 -6.43 -6.62 4.21
C TRP A 342 -5.96 -5.50 3.27
N TYR A 343 -5.66 -5.86 2.02
CA TYR A 343 -5.24 -4.94 0.97
C TYR A 343 -5.68 -5.44 -0.41
N LYS A 344 -6.06 -4.50 -1.28
CA LYS A 344 -6.28 -4.74 -2.71
C LYS A 344 -5.53 -3.72 -3.54
N THR A 345 -4.77 -4.22 -4.50
CA THR A 345 -3.88 -3.42 -5.33
C THR A 345 -4.63 -2.59 -6.38
N PRO A 346 -4.03 -1.52 -6.94
CA PRO A 346 -4.67 -0.71 -7.96
C PRO A 346 -5.15 -1.52 -9.16
N ARG A 347 -6.42 -1.30 -9.52
CA ARG A 347 -7.06 -1.83 -10.73
C ARG A 347 -7.82 -0.73 -11.47
N PRO A 348 -8.01 -0.80 -12.80
CA PRO A 348 -8.71 0.22 -13.54
C PRO A 348 -10.20 0.30 -13.16
N GLY A 349 -10.73 1.52 -13.06
CA GLY A 349 -12.14 1.80 -12.84
C GLY A 349 -12.39 3.04 -11.97
N ILE A 350 -13.66 3.38 -11.80
CA ILE A 350 -14.16 4.41 -10.88
C ILE A 350 -15.10 3.84 -9.81
N SER A 351 -15.51 2.58 -9.95
CA SER A 351 -16.36 1.85 -9.03
C SER A 351 -16.02 0.35 -8.97
N THR A 352 -16.58 -0.34 -7.97
CA THR A 352 -16.50 -1.80 -7.81
C THR A 352 -17.13 -2.60 -8.95
N TRP A 353 -18.00 -1.97 -9.75
CA TRP A 353 -18.74 -2.59 -10.84
C TRP A 353 -18.08 -2.42 -12.21
N ASP A 354 -17.04 -1.59 -12.32
CA ASP A 354 -16.34 -1.36 -13.58
C ASP A 354 -15.64 -2.63 -14.06
N LYS A 355 -15.85 -2.93 -15.34
CA LYS A 355 -15.35 -4.14 -16.01
C LYS A 355 -14.27 -3.83 -17.04
N THR A 356 -13.52 -2.75 -16.86
CA THR A 356 -12.36 -2.45 -17.71
C THR A 356 -11.45 -3.68 -17.70
N PRO A 357 -11.15 -4.30 -18.86
CA PRO A 357 -10.34 -5.50 -18.90
C PRO A 357 -8.91 -5.22 -18.43
N TYR A 358 -8.38 -6.09 -17.58
CA TYR A 358 -6.97 -6.11 -17.17
C TYR A 358 -6.61 -7.52 -16.67
N SER A 359 -5.32 -7.75 -16.49
CA SER A 359 -4.77 -8.92 -15.81
C SER A 359 -3.84 -8.50 -14.66
N PHE A 360 -3.64 -9.44 -13.73
CA PHE A 360 -2.66 -9.33 -12.66
C PHE A 360 -1.71 -10.53 -12.73
N ASP A 361 -0.42 -10.29 -12.91
CA ASP A 361 0.62 -11.31 -12.90
C ASP A 361 1.22 -11.45 -11.50
N LYS A 362 0.96 -12.60 -10.86
CA LYS A 362 1.41 -12.92 -9.50
C LYS A 362 2.93 -13.06 -9.39
N GLN A 363 3.63 -13.40 -10.47
CA GLN A 363 5.08 -13.62 -10.42
C GLN A 363 5.86 -12.30 -10.35
N SER A 364 5.37 -11.29 -11.06
CA SER A 364 5.99 -9.95 -11.11
C SER A 364 5.30 -8.92 -10.23
N GLY A 365 4.05 -9.15 -9.83
CA GLY A 365 3.18 -8.19 -9.14
C GLY A 365 2.61 -7.12 -10.08
N PHE A 366 2.63 -7.36 -11.40
CA PHE A 366 2.23 -6.37 -12.41
C PHE A 366 0.73 -6.43 -12.70
N SER A 367 0.10 -5.26 -12.74
CA SER A 367 -1.24 -5.10 -13.31
C SER A 367 -1.12 -4.52 -14.72
N MET A 368 -1.81 -5.12 -15.69
CA MET A 368 -1.60 -4.87 -17.12
C MET A 368 -2.92 -4.78 -17.88
N TYR A 369 -3.04 -3.84 -18.82
CA TYR A 369 -4.20 -3.82 -19.72
C TYR A 369 -4.07 -4.88 -20.83
N THR A 370 -2.87 -5.01 -21.38
CA THR A 370 -2.47 -6.00 -22.38
C THR A 370 -1.08 -6.52 -22.05
N GLU A 371 -0.60 -7.57 -22.72
CA GLU A 371 0.70 -8.21 -22.46
C GLU A 371 1.92 -7.26 -22.48
N ASN A 372 1.80 -6.03 -23.00
CA ASN A 372 2.90 -5.07 -23.02
C ASN A 372 2.53 -3.65 -22.51
N LYS A 373 1.44 -3.52 -21.75
CA LYS A 373 1.00 -2.23 -21.19
C LYS A 373 0.76 -2.38 -19.68
N VAL A 374 1.85 -2.34 -18.93
CA VAL A 374 1.87 -2.41 -17.46
C VAL A 374 1.52 -1.04 -16.90
N PHE A 375 0.49 -0.97 -16.05
CA PHE A 375 0.05 0.28 -15.44
C PHE A 375 0.28 0.34 -13.92
N CYS A 376 0.58 -0.78 -13.27
CA CYS A 376 0.87 -0.81 -11.84
C CYS A 376 1.86 -1.94 -11.52
N ILE A 377 2.76 -1.67 -10.59
CA ILE A 377 3.71 -2.64 -10.04
C ILE A 377 3.44 -2.72 -8.55
N SER A 378 3.11 -3.89 -8.02
CA SER A 378 2.63 -4.07 -6.65
C SER A 378 3.53 -5.01 -5.87
N LYS A 379 3.80 -4.70 -4.60
CA LYS A 379 4.69 -5.46 -3.72
C LYS A 379 4.13 -5.67 -2.33
N LEU A 380 4.54 -6.76 -1.71
CA LEU A 380 4.38 -7.05 -0.28
C LEU A 380 5.75 -7.31 0.34
N ASN A 381 6.12 -6.52 1.35
CA ASN A 381 7.39 -6.61 2.07
C ASN A 381 8.63 -6.60 1.14
N GLY A 382 8.55 -5.84 0.04
CA GLY A 382 9.62 -5.70 -0.96
C GLY A 382 9.57 -6.72 -2.10
N GLU A 383 8.83 -7.81 -1.96
CA GLU A 383 8.66 -8.86 -2.97
C GLU A 383 7.40 -8.62 -3.83
N PRO A 384 7.31 -9.20 -5.04
CA PRO A 384 6.09 -9.17 -5.85
C PRO A 384 4.85 -9.54 -5.03
N LEU A 385 3.79 -8.74 -5.16
CA LEU A 385 2.52 -9.04 -4.48
C LEU A 385 1.96 -10.37 -5.04
N PRO A 386 1.70 -11.39 -4.20
CA PRO A 386 1.36 -12.73 -4.69
C PRO A 386 -0.07 -12.83 -5.21
N ASP A 387 -0.97 -11.92 -4.80
CA ASP A 387 -2.35 -11.87 -5.24
C ASP A 387 -2.86 -10.43 -5.28
N GLU A 388 -3.76 -10.15 -6.22
CA GLU A 388 -4.35 -8.82 -6.39
C GLU A 388 -5.08 -8.33 -5.12
N GLU A 389 -5.64 -9.27 -4.37
CA GLU A 389 -6.35 -9.07 -3.12
C GLU A 389 -5.82 -10.06 -2.07
N ILE A 390 -5.42 -9.55 -0.91
CA ILE A 390 -4.72 -10.33 0.09
C ILE A 390 -5.09 -9.93 1.52
N ALA A 391 -5.02 -10.91 2.43
CA ALA A 391 -5.07 -10.70 3.86
C ALA A 391 -3.83 -11.32 4.52
N VAL A 392 -3.15 -10.55 5.37
CA VAL A 392 -1.93 -10.95 6.09
C VAL A 392 -2.21 -10.93 7.58
N LEU A 393 -1.95 -12.04 8.28
CA LEU A 393 -2.18 -12.12 9.73
C LEU A 393 -0.99 -11.49 10.47
N LEU A 394 -1.21 -10.32 11.07
CA LEU A 394 -0.18 -9.62 11.83
C LEU A 394 -0.29 -9.96 13.31
N GLN A 395 0.82 -10.41 13.90
CA GLN A 395 0.99 -10.52 15.34
C GLN A 395 0.98 -9.12 16.00
N PRO A 396 0.74 -9.00 17.31
CA PRO A 396 0.81 -7.71 18.00
C PRO A 396 2.14 -6.98 17.74
N ASN A 397 2.05 -5.71 17.33
CA ASN A 397 3.14 -4.84 16.90
C ASN A 397 3.85 -5.23 15.58
N GLU A 398 3.44 -6.31 14.92
CA GLU A 398 3.96 -6.68 13.62
C GLU A 398 3.42 -5.75 12.53
N THR A 399 4.18 -5.65 11.44
CA THR A 399 3.85 -4.83 10.28
C THR A 399 3.93 -5.60 8.98
N ALA A 400 3.03 -5.31 8.05
CA ALA A 400 3.18 -5.62 6.63
C ALA A 400 3.31 -4.32 5.84
N THR A 401 4.20 -4.31 4.85
CA THR A 401 4.39 -3.17 3.96
C THR A 401 3.87 -3.50 2.57
N PHE A 402 2.83 -2.82 2.14
CA PHE A 402 2.34 -2.86 0.76
C PHE A 402 2.93 -1.68 0.00
N GLU A 403 3.43 -1.90 -1.21
CA GLU A 403 3.89 -0.82 -2.08
C GLU A 403 3.25 -0.99 -3.45
N PHE A 404 2.98 0.13 -4.10
CA PHE A 404 2.71 0.12 -5.52
C PHE A 404 3.26 1.34 -6.24
N TYR A 405 3.68 1.14 -7.48
CA TYR A 405 4.21 2.17 -8.36
C TYR A 405 3.31 2.27 -9.59
N ILE A 406 2.79 3.47 -9.86
CA ILE A 406 1.94 3.74 -11.03
C ILE A 406 2.68 4.74 -11.93
N PRO A 407 3.25 4.30 -13.08
CA PRO A 407 3.72 5.24 -14.08
C PRO A 407 2.54 6.04 -14.64
N HIS A 408 2.80 7.30 -15.01
CA HIS A 408 1.75 8.20 -15.48
C HIS A 408 0.95 7.59 -16.62
N SER A 409 1.65 7.13 -17.67
CA SER A 409 1.10 6.30 -18.73
C SER A 409 1.63 4.86 -18.65
N PRO A 410 0.86 3.83 -19.09
CA PRO A 410 1.32 2.44 -19.05
C PRO A 410 2.64 2.23 -19.80
N VAL A 411 3.55 1.44 -19.21
CA VAL A 411 4.89 1.17 -19.74
C VAL A 411 5.02 -0.27 -20.24
N SER A 412 6.06 -0.54 -21.03
CA SER A 412 6.39 -1.90 -21.46
C SER A 412 6.84 -2.78 -20.29
N VAL A 413 6.74 -4.10 -20.44
CA VAL A 413 7.17 -5.07 -19.42
C VAL A 413 8.64 -4.88 -19.02
N ASN A 414 9.52 -4.64 -20.00
CA ASN A 414 10.94 -4.38 -19.72
C ASN A 414 11.15 -3.15 -18.84
N ARG A 415 10.40 -2.07 -19.10
CA ARG A 415 10.45 -0.85 -18.27
C ARG A 415 9.87 -1.13 -16.88
N ALA A 416 8.79 -1.89 -16.79
CA ALA A 416 8.19 -2.28 -15.52
C ALA A 416 9.14 -3.11 -14.64
N HIS A 417 9.94 -4.02 -15.21
CA HIS A 417 10.98 -4.74 -14.47
C HIS A 417 12.09 -3.82 -13.94
N LEU A 418 12.51 -2.83 -14.73
CA LEU A 418 13.49 -1.85 -14.26
C LEU A 418 12.92 -0.95 -13.16
N LEU A 419 11.63 -0.62 -13.25
CA LEU A 419 10.91 0.16 -12.25
C LEU A 419 10.66 -0.67 -10.98
N SER A 420 10.37 -1.97 -11.09
CA SER A 420 10.18 -2.85 -9.93
C SER A 420 11.45 -3.02 -9.11
N ALA A 421 12.62 -2.92 -9.74
CA ALA A 421 13.92 -2.94 -9.05
C ALA A 421 14.25 -1.64 -8.29
N GLN A 422 13.44 -0.57 -8.44
CA GLN A 422 13.68 0.70 -7.75
C GLN A 422 13.36 0.60 -6.24
N SER A 423 14.21 1.25 -5.44
CA SER A 423 14.03 1.40 -3.99
C SER A 423 13.12 2.58 -3.67
N PHE A 424 11.97 2.31 -3.04
CA PHE A 424 11.08 3.37 -2.54
C PHE A 424 11.82 4.34 -1.61
N ASN A 425 12.67 3.84 -0.71
CA ASN A 425 13.39 4.69 0.26
C ASN A 425 14.37 5.65 -0.43
N ASN A 426 15.06 5.18 -1.48
CA ASN A 426 15.97 6.03 -2.24
C ASN A 426 15.18 7.12 -2.97
N ARG A 427 14.08 6.74 -3.64
CA ARG A 427 13.21 7.69 -4.36
C ARG A 427 12.54 8.69 -3.42
N TYR A 428 12.16 8.26 -2.22
CA TYR A 428 11.64 9.14 -1.17
C TYR A 428 12.70 10.16 -0.73
N THR A 429 13.93 9.71 -0.48
CA THR A 429 15.05 10.59 -0.09
C THR A 429 15.37 11.60 -1.20
N GLU A 430 15.35 11.17 -2.46
CA GLU A 430 15.49 12.05 -3.62
C GLU A 430 14.37 13.09 -3.66
N ALA A 431 13.11 12.69 -3.49
CA ALA A 431 11.95 13.59 -3.50
C ALA A 431 12.02 14.64 -2.37
N VAL A 432 12.34 14.22 -1.14
CA VAL A 432 12.55 15.15 -0.01
C VAL A 432 13.65 16.15 -0.35
N SER A 433 14.81 15.65 -0.79
CA SER A 433 15.97 16.50 -1.10
C SER A 433 15.69 17.49 -2.25
N PHE A 434 14.94 17.03 -3.26
CA PHE A 434 14.54 17.84 -4.41
C PHE A 434 13.65 19.01 -3.99
N TRP A 435 12.58 18.75 -3.24
CA TRP A 435 11.64 19.78 -2.80
C TRP A 435 12.24 20.73 -1.76
N GLU A 436 13.04 20.21 -0.82
CA GLU A 436 13.82 21.07 0.07
C GLU A 436 14.80 21.95 -0.71
N GLY A 437 15.41 21.41 -1.77
CA GLY A 437 16.29 22.18 -2.66
C GLY A 437 15.57 23.34 -3.34
N LYS A 438 14.30 23.17 -3.75
CA LYS A 438 13.47 24.25 -4.31
C LYS A 438 13.19 25.33 -3.27
N LEU A 439 12.81 24.95 -2.03
CA LEU A 439 12.62 25.91 -0.95
C LEU A 439 13.89 26.67 -0.58
N LYS A 440 15.05 26.00 -0.57
CA LYS A 440 16.35 26.61 -0.22
C LYS A 440 16.77 27.72 -1.18
N LYS A 441 16.31 27.70 -2.43
CA LYS A 441 16.57 28.75 -3.43
C LYS A 441 15.73 30.01 -3.20
N ALA A 442 14.57 29.86 -2.57
CA ALA A 442 13.64 30.95 -2.35
C ALA A 442 14.00 31.77 -1.10
N ALA A 443 13.43 32.97 -1.00
CA ALA A 443 13.46 33.76 0.22
C ALA A 443 12.84 32.97 1.39
N HIS A 444 13.41 33.10 2.58
CA HIS A 444 12.94 32.41 3.77
C HIS A 444 12.08 33.37 4.60
N ILE A 445 10.77 33.14 4.61
CA ILE A 445 9.79 33.89 5.41
C ILE A 445 9.34 32.99 6.54
N ASN A 446 9.48 33.44 7.79
CA ASN A 446 8.96 32.73 8.96
C ASN A 446 7.95 33.60 9.70
N VAL A 447 6.81 33.03 10.06
CA VAL A 447 5.77 33.70 10.88
C VAL A 447 5.41 32.85 12.12
N PRO A 448 4.96 33.47 13.24
CA PRO A 448 4.69 32.73 14.47
C PRO A 448 3.60 31.65 14.33
N GLU A 449 2.60 31.89 13.47
CA GLU A 449 1.49 30.98 13.26
C GLU A 449 1.91 29.84 12.32
N LYS A 450 2.20 28.66 12.91
CA LYS A 450 2.62 27.45 12.20
C LYS A 450 1.85 27.17 10.90
N ARG A 451 0.51 27.26 10.93
CA ARG A 451 -0.32 27.00 9.74
C ARG A 451 -0.01 27.99 8.61
N ILE A 452 0.15 29.28 8.91
CA ILE A 452 0.41 30.31 7.90
C ILE A 452 1.83 30.15 7.36
N ASP A 453 2.78 29.86 8.25
CA ASP A 453 4.17 29.57 7.92
C ASP A 453 4.31 28.38 6.97
N GLU A 454 3.63 27.28 7.27
CA GLU A 454 3.54 26.10 6.40
C GLU A 454 2.84 26.43 5.09
N MET A 455 1.76 27.20 5.11
CA MET A 455 1.03 27.60 3.89
C MET A 455 1.86 28.46 2.93
N ILE A 456 2.73 29.35 3.43
CA ILE A 456 3.62 30.16 2.58
C ILE A 456 4.59 29.23 1.83
N ARG A 457 5.23 28.30 2.55
CA ARG A 457 6.21 27.37 1.98
C ARG A 457 5.57 26.33 1.06
N ALA A 458 4.47 25.71 1.50
CA ALA A 458 3.72 24.75 0.70
C ALA A 458 3.08 25.42 -0.52
N GLY A 459 2.59 26.65 -0.34
CA GLY A 459 2.03 27.47 -1.42
C GLY A 459 3.05 27.73 -2.52
N LEU A 460 4.30 28.07 -2.17
CA LEU A 460 5.36 28.22 -3.17
C LEU A 460 5.58 26.94 -3.98
N LEU A 461 5.67 25.78 -3.32
CA LEU A 461 5.87 24.50 -4.01
C LEU A 461 4.64 24.09 -4.84
N HIS A 462 3.43 24.38 -4.38
CA HIS A 462 2.22 24.18 -5.17
C HIS A 462 2.18 25.06 -6.41
N LEU A 463 2.63 26.31 -6.32
CA LEU A 463 2.75 27.18 -7.48
C LEU A 463 3.77 26.63 -8.48
N ASP A 464 4.93 26.14 -8.00
CA ASP A 464 5.98 25.52 -8.85
C ASP A 464 5.48 24.24 -9.52
N LEU A 465 4.64 23.48 -8.82
CA LEU A 465 3.96 22.30 -9.34
C LEU A 465 2.99 22.62 -10.50
N ILE A 466 2.30 23.76 -10.47
CA ILE A 466 1.30 24.15 -11.50
C ILE A 466 1.83 25.22 -12.47
N THR A 467 3.13 25.52 -12.41
CA THR A 467 3.81 26.40 -13.37
C THR A 467 4.63 25.52 -14.31
N TYR A 468 4.15 25.31 -15.53
CA TYR A 468 4.75 24.33 -16.45
C TYR A 468 5.70 25.00 -17.42
N GLY A 469 6.74 24.29 -17.82
CA GLY A 469 7.71 24.81 -18.78
C GLY A 469 8.98 23.98 -18.76
N ASN A 470 9.86 24.22 -19.73
CA ASN A 470 11.14 23.53 -19.75
C ASN A 470 12.09 24.14 -18.70
N GLU A 471 12.77 23.31 -17.92
CA GLU A 471 13.84 23.74 -17.01
C GLU A 471 15.23 23.62 -17.67
N PRO A 472 16.23 24.42 -17.24
CA PRO A 472 16.11 25.55 -16.30
C PRO A 472 15.64 26.86 -16.96
N ASP A 473 15.94 27.07 -18.24
CA ASP A 473 15.86 28.39 -18.91
C ASP A 473 14.74 28.50 -19.96
N GLY A 474 13.66 27.71 -19.82
CA GLY A 474 12.54 27.70 -20.76
C GLY A 474 11.43 28.69 -20.40
N THR A 475 10.61 29.05 -21.39
CA THR A 475 9.36 29.79 -21.15
C THR A 475 8.44 28.99 -20.24
N LEU A 476 7.81 29.68 -19.28
CA LEU A 476 6.87 29.09 -18.33
C LEU A 476 5.42 29.52 -18.57
N ALA A 477 4.51 28.63 -18.24
CA ALA A 477 3.06 28.80 -18.21
C ALA A 477 2.58 28.62 -16.76
N PRO A 478 2.40 29.73 -16.01
CA PRO A 478 1.79 29.69 -14.67
C PRO A 478 0.28 29.52 -14.77
N LEU A 479 -0.23 28.33 -14.44
CA LEU A 479 -1.66 28.02 -14.48
C LEU A 479 -2.31 28.15 -13.11
N ILE A 480 -3.62 28.33 -13.11
CA ILE A 480 -4.46 28.42 -11.89
C ILE A 480 -5.45 27.26 -11.79
N GLY A 481 -4.96 26.05 -12.05
CA GLY A 481 -5.76 24.84 -12.05
C GLY A 481 -6.18 24.44 -13.45
N VAL A 482 -7.43 24.71 -13.85
CA VAL A 482 -8.02 24.16 -15.09
C VAL A 482 -7.69 24.95 -16.35
N TYR A 483 -7.62 26.27 -16.21
CA TYR A 483 -7.47 27.18 -17.34
C TYR A 483 -6.01 27.39 -17.74
N SER A 484 -5.83 27.74 -19.02
CA SER A 484 -4.58 28.29 -19.54
C SER A 484 -4.13 29.54 -18.76
N PRO A 485 -2.88 30.01 -18.92
CA PRO A 485 -2.43 31.23 -18.25
C PRO A 485 -3.37 32.43 -18.54
N ILE A 486 -3.98 32.97 -17.48
CA ILE A 486 -4.88 34.13 -17.55
C ILE A 486 -4.21 35.27 -16.79
N GLY A 487 -4.01 36.41 -17.45
CA GLY A 487 -3.23 37.53 -16.89
C GLY A 487 -3.65 37.96 -15.48
N THR A 488 -4.95 37.98 -15.16
CA THR A 488 -5.46 38.38 -13.84
C THR A 488 -5.18 37.37 -12.72
N GLU A 489 -4.93 36.11 -13.06
CA GLU A 489 -4.83 35.00 -12.10
C GLU A 489 -3.40 34.42 -12.07
N SER A 490 -2.73 34.42 -13.22
CA SER A 490 -1.32 34.06 -13.40
C SER A 490 -0.35 35.15 -12.94
N SER A 491 -0.69 36.44 -13.09
CA SER A 491 0.20 37.53 -12.65
C SER A 491 0.51 37.48 -11.15
N PRO A 492 -0.47 37.21 -10.25
CA PRO A 492 -0.19 36.98 -8.83
C PRO A 492 0.83 35.86 -8.56
N ILE A 493 0.83 34.77 -9.34
CA ILE A 493 1.82 33.69 -9.21
C ILE A 493 3.22 34.22 -9.50
N ILE A 494 3.38 34.93 -10.62
CA ILE A 494 4.65 35.54 -11.03
C ILE A 494 5.12 36.55 -9.98
N GLN A 495 4.23 37.42 -9.50
CA GLN A 495 4.54 38.39 -8.45
C GLN A 495 4.96 37.70 -7.15
N PHE A 496 4.35 36.55 -6.81
CA PHE A 496 4.76 35.77 -5.65
C PHE A 496 6.16 35.20 -5.82
N TYR A 497 6.52 34.61 -6.97
CA TYR A 497 7.90 34.19 -7.26
C TYR A 497 8.90 35.34 -7.14
N CYS A 498 8.59 36.50 -7.74
CA CYS A 498 9.44 37.68 -7.62
C CYS A 498 9.61 38.10 -6.15
N SER A 499 8.55 38.08 -5.34
CA SER A 499 8.63 38.42 -3.91
C SER A 499 9.43 37.39 -3.10
N MET A 500 9.49 36.15 -3.58
CA MET A 500 10.33 35.07 -3.05
C MET A 500 11.75 35.06 -3.62
N GLY A 501 12.15 36.09 -4.38
CA GLY A 501 13.50 36.23 -4.94
C GLY A 501 13.76 35.38 -6.20
N LEU A 502 12.74 34.69 -6.72
CA LEU A 502 12.80 33.80 -7.87
C LEU A 502 12.44 34.57 -9.15
N HIS A 503 13.24 35.57 -9.49
CA HIS A 503 13.01 36.46 -10.64
C HIS A 503 13.48 35.87 -11.97
N ASP A 504 14.49 35.00 -11.90
CA ASP A 504 15.05 34.27 -13.05
C ASP A 504 14.46 32.85 -13.17
N GLU A 505 13.59 32.44 -12.24
CA GLU A 505 12.97 31.11 -12.23
C GLU A 505 11.55 31.11 -12.75
#